data_AF-A0A0G0LQR8-F1
#
_entry.id   AF-A0A0G0LQR8-F1
#
_cell.length_a   1.000
_cell.length_b   1.000
_cell.length_c   1.000
_cell.angle_alpha   90.00
_cell.angle_beta   90.00
_cell.angle_gamma   90.00
#
_symmetry.space_group_name_H-M   'P 1'
#
loop_
_entity.id
_entity.type
_entity.pdbx_description
1 polymer ?
#
loop_
_entity_poly.entity_id
_entity_poly.type
_entity_poly.pdbx_seq_one_letter_code
_entity_poly.pdbx_strand_id
1 'polypeptide(L)'
;MSNFFQKHGTWIPIKAFLILIIIALSILVLVGSYLLHNAFASMGIVEYQNINNQTTSFIDYQISENEKQIINTWLLKSNLNEYGDPANTQYQENPLSDNTTGETIDRYRLILNKFPKRPWNKNN
;
A
#
# COMPACT_ATOMS: atom_id res chain seq x y z
N MET A 1 9.59 -70.52 -47.23
CA MET A 1 10.69 -69.58 -46.95
C MET A 1 10.57 -68.41 -47.90
N SER A 2 10.68 -67.14 -47.54
CA SER A 2 10.61 -66.39 -46.28
C SER A 2 10.83 -64.94 -46.70
N ASN A 3 9.89 -64.08 -46.32
CA ASN A 3 10.07 -62.67 -45.99
C ASN A 3 10.78 -61.77 -47.02
N PHE A 4 9.97 -61.11 -47.85
CA PHE A 4 10.33 -59.84 -48.49
C PHE A 4 9.40 -58.74 -47.98
N PHE A 5 9.39 -58.52 -46.66
CA PHE A 5 8.66 -57.40 -46.06
C PHE A 5 9.44 -56.11 -46.23
N GLN A 6 9.02 -55.38 -47.26
CA GLN A 6 9.11 -53.95 -47.46
C GLN A 6 8.91 -53.16 -46.15
N LYS A 7 9.92 -52.39 -45.72
CA LYS A 7 9.75 -51.34 -44.71
C LYS A 7 10.84 -50.27 -44.86
N HIS A 8 10.53 -49.20 -45.59
CA HIS A 8 11.39 -48.03 -45.67
C HIS A 8 11.44 -47.32 -44.30
N GLY A 9 12.50 -47.58 -43.53
CA GLY A 9 12.83 -46.82 -42.34
C GLY A 9 13.61 -45.57 -42.72
N THR A 10 13.03 -44.39 -42.53
CA THR A 10 13.67 -43.10 -42.75
C THR A 10 14.74 -42.88 -41.67
N TRP A 11 16.02 -43.01 -42.04
CA TRP A 11 17.14 -42.61 -41.19
C TRP A 11 17.25 -41.08 -41.20
N ILE A 12 16.72 -40.42 -40.18
CA ILE A 12 16.97 -38.99 -39.98
C ILE A 12 18.46 -38.84 -39.64
N PRO A 13 19.26 -38.05 -40.40
CA PRO A 13 20.68 -37.88 -40.10
C PRO A 13 20.85 -37.24 -38.73
N ILE A 14 21.85 -37.67 -37.96
CA ILE A 14 22.09 -37.25 -36.56
C ILE A 14 22.05 -35.71 -36.40
N LYS A 15 22.53 -34.97 -37.40
CA LYS A 15 22.49 -33.50 -37.43
C LYS A 15 21.06 -32.94 -37.47
N ALA A 16 20.17 -33.56 -38.25
CA ALA A 16 18.75 -33.19 -38.27
C ALA A 16 18.06 -33.55 -36.95
N PHE A 17 18.45 -34.64 -36.31
CA PHE A 17 17.95 -35.01 -34.98
C PHE A 17 18.34 -33.98 -33.91
N LEU A 18 19.59 -33.49 -33.92
CA LEU A 18 20.05 -32.43 -33.01
C LEU A 18 19.31 -31.10 -33.23
N ILE A 19 19.03 -30.72 -34.47
CA ILE A 19 18.23 -29.52 -34.79
C ILE A 19 16.81 -29.66 -34.24
N LEU A 20 16.19 -30.83 -34.39
CA LEU A 20 14.84 -31.08 -33.85
C LEU A 20 14.81 -30.99 -32.32
N ILE A 21 15.87 -31.45 -31.63
CA ILE A 21 15.99 -31.31 -30.17
C ILE A 21 16.09 -29.84 -29.76
N ILE A 22 16.91 -29.03 -30.44
CA ILE A 22 17.06 -27.60 -30.12
C ILE A 22 15.74 -26.85 -30.34
N ILE A 23 15.02 -27.17 -31.42
CA ILE A 23 13.69 -26.60 -31.70
C ILE A 23 12.71 -27.01 -30.59
N ALA A 24 12.68 -28.28 -30.20
CA ALA A 24 11.81 -28.78 -29.13
C ALA A 24 12.10 -28.10 -27.78
N LEU A 25 13.38 -27.90 -27.43
CA LEU A 25 13.79 -27.19 -26.21
C LEU A 25 13.38 -25.71 -26.25
N SER A 26 13.54 -25.06 -27.40
CA SER A 26 13.15 -23.65 -27.58
C SER A 26 11.63 -23.46 -27.41
N ILE A 27 10.85 -24.39 -27.97
CA ILE A 27 9.39 -24.41 -27.79
C ILE A 27 9.04 -24.65 -26.32
N LEU A 28 9.72 -25.56 -25.64
CA LEU A 28 9.47 -25.86 -24.23
C LEU A 28 9.75 -24.65 -23.33
N VAL A 29 10.81 -23.88 -23.60
CA VAL A 29 11.11 -22.63 -22.89
C VAL A 29 10.05 -21.57 -23.15
N LEU A 30 9.59 -21.41 -24.40
CA LEU A 30 8.54 -20.45 -24.75
C LEU A 30 7.20 -20.80 -24.09
N VAL A 31 6.81 -22.08 -24.12
CA VAL A 31 5.59 -22.57 -23.46
C VAL A 31 5.70 -22.39 -21.95
N GLY A 32 6.84 -22.75 -21.35
CA GLY A 32 7.08 -22.54 -19.92
C GLY A 32 7.02 -21.05 -19.53
N SER A 33 7.60 -20.17 -20.33
CA SER A 33 7.55 -18.72 -20.10
C SER A 33 6.13 -18.17 -20.23
N TYR A 34 5.36 -18.64 -21.22
CA TYR A 34 3.96 -18.25 -21.40
C TYR A 34 3.10 -18.70 -20.21
N LEU A 35 3.26 -19.95 -19.76
CA LEU A 35 2.56 -20.47 -18.58
C LEU A 35 2.96 -19.73 -17.30
N LEU A 36 4.25 -19.41 -17.15
CA LEU A 36 4.74 -18.66 -16.00
C LEU A 36 4.24 -17.22 -16.00
N HIS A 37 4.18 -16.55 -17.15
CA HIS A 37 3.62 -15.20 -17.26
C HIS A 37 2.13 -15.18 -16.92
N ASN A 38 1.37 -16.16 -17.39
CA ASN A 38 -0.06 -16.28 -17.08
C ASN A 38 -0.29 -16.62 -15.59
N ALA A 39 0.57 -17.44 -15.00
CA ALA A 39 0.54 -17.74 -13.56
C ALA A 39 0.93 -16.51 -12.73
N PHE A 40 1.97 -15.77 -13.11
CA PHE A 40 2.38 -14.53 -12.43
C PHE A 40 1.34 -13.42 -12.57
N ALA A 41 0.65 -13.32 -13.71
CA ALA A 41 -0.47 -12.40 -13.90
C ALA A 41 -1.65 -12.73 -12.95
N SER A 42 -1.81 -14.00 -12.55
CA SER A 42 -2.78 -14.39 -11.52
C SER A 42 -2.27 -14.25 -10.08
N MET A 43 -0.94 -14.24 -9.88
CA MET A 43 -0.30 -14.11 -8.57
C MET A 43 0.01 -12.67 -8.18
N GLY A 44 -0.17 -11.72 -9.10
CA GLY A 44 0.20 -10.34 -8.94
C GLY A 44 -0.95 -9.37 -9.24
N ILE A 45 -2.14 -9.61 -8.70
CA ILE A 45 -2.93 -8.64 -7.92
C ILE A 45 -3.91 -9.52 -7.15
N VAL A 46 -3.71 -9.69 -5.84
CA VAL A 46 -4.90 -9.75 -4.99
C VAL A 46 -5.55 -8.40 -5.23
N GLU A 47 -6.52 -8.39 -6.14
CA GLU A 47 -7.41 -7.27 -6.33
C GLU A 47 -8.07 -7.04 -4.97
N TYR A 48 -7.47 -6.15 -4.19
CA TYR A 48 -8.08 -5.60 -3.00
C TYR A 48 -9.29 -4.80 -3.49
N GLN A 49 -10.40 -5.49 -3.75
CA GLN A 49 -11.72 -4.90 -3.62
C GLN A 49 -12.02 -4.76 -2.12
N ASN A 50 -11.27 -3.86 -1.48
CA ASN A 50 -11.73 -3.14 -0.31
C ASN A 50 -11.13 -1.74 -0.37
N ILE A 51 -11.84 -0.86 -1.04
CA ILE A 51 -11.54 0.56 -1.24
C ILE A 51 -11.81 1.35 0.07
N ASN A 52 -11.71 0.70 1.24
CA ASN A 52 -12.13 1.30 2.52
C ASN A 52 -11.17 1.03 3.70
N ASN A 53 -10.23 0.07 3.64
CA ASN A 53 -9.61 -0.45 4.88
C ASN A 53 -8.05 -0.52 4.91
N GLN A 54 -7.34 0.26 4.09
CA GLN A 54 -5.86 0.43 4.19
C GLN A 54 -5.43 1.90 4.29
N THR A 55 -6.09 2.66 5.16
CA THR A 55 -5.60 3.96 5.66
C THR A 55 -5.29 3.86 7.16
N THR A 56 -4.52 2.84 7.54
CA THR A 56 -4.10 2.57 8.94
C THR A 56 -2.58 2.67 9.12
N SER A 57 -1.90 3.42 8.26
CA SER A 57 -0.69 4.16 8.62
C SER A 57 -0.83 5.55 8.00
N PHE A 58 -0.80 6.60 8.82
CA PHE A 58 -1.18 7.98 8.49
C PHE A 58 -2.70 8.20 8.37
N ILE A 59 -3.41 8.13 9.50
CA ILE A 59 -4.69 8.83 9.62
C ILE A 59 -4.36 10.32 9.63
N ASP A 60 -4.26 10.92 8.44
CA ASP A 60 -4.50 12.35 8.29
C ASP A 60 -5.98 12.56 8.64
N TYR A 61 -6.24 12.78 9.92
CA TYR A 61 -7.56 13.15 10.39
C TYR A 61 -7.85 14.52 9.79
N GLN A 62 -8.48 14.52 8.61
CA GLN A 62 -8.91 15.73 7.92
C GLN A 62 -10.03 16.38 8.73
N ILE A 63 -9.63 17.22 9.69
CA ILE A 63 -10.54 18.04 10.47
C ILE A 63 -11.12 19.13 9.56
N SER A 64 -12.44 19.16 9.44
CA SER A 64 -13.12 20.16 8.61
C SER A 64 -12.90 21.57 9.13
N GLU A 65 -12.94 22.58 8.25
CA GLU A 65 -12.84 24.00 8.65
C GLU A 65 -13.92 24.40 9.67
N ASN A 66 -15.13 23.85 9.54
CA ASN A 66 -16.20 24.06 10.51
C ASN A 66 -15.84 23.47 11.89
N GLU A 67 -15.28 22.27 11.95
CA GLU A 67 -14.84 21.67 13.21
C GLU A 67 -13.68 22.47 13.83
N LYS A 68 -12.75 22.98 13.02
CA LYS A 68 -11.69 23.89 13.49
C LYS A 68 -12.25 25.14 14.17
N GLN A 69 -13.29 25.75 13.59
CA GLN A 69 -13.96 26.93 14.18
C GLN A 69 -14.64 26.59 15.52
N ILE A 70 -15.31 25.43 15.59
CA ILE A 70 -15.94 24.94 16.82
C ILE A 70 -14.88 24.71 17.91
N ILE A 71 -13.75 24.08 17.56
CA ILE A 71 -12.61 23.89 18.48
C ILE A 71 -12.08 25.23 18.98
N ASN A 72 -11.81 26.17 18.09
CA ASN A 72 -11.26 27.47 18.47
C ASN A 72 -12.21 28.22 19.43
N THR A 73 -13.52 28.15 19.16
CA THR A 73 -14.54 28.74 20.05
C THR A 73 -14.56 28.05 21.41
N TRP A 74 -14.46 26.72 21.43
CA TRP A 74 -14.43 25.94 22.67
C TRP A 74 -13.18 26.23 23.52
N LEU A 75 -12.01 26.36 22.90
CA LEU A 75 -10.76 26.71 23.59
C LEU A 75 -10.89 28.05 24.31
N LEU A 76 -11.39 29.08 23.61
CA LEU A 76 -11.63 30.41 24.18
C LEU A 76 -12.62 30.37 25.35
N LYS A 77 -13.76 29.68 25.19
CA LYS A 77 -14.78 29.53 26.24
C LYS A 77 -14.26 28.77 27.47
N SER A 78 -13.29 27.87 27.27
CA SER A 78 -12.73 27.03 28.32
C SER A 78 -11.50 27.63 29.00
N ASN A 79 -11.14 28.88 28.68
CA ASN A 79 -9.93 29.55 29.16
C ASN A 79 -8.64 28.75 28.89
N LEU A 80 -8.58 28.12 27.70
CA LEU A 80 -7.44 27.40 27.18
C LEU A 80 -6.71 28.22 26.12
N ASN A 81 -5.40 28.00 25.98
CA ASN A 81 -4.61 28.53 24.89
C ASN A 81 -4.86 27.76 23.58
N GLU A 82 -4.18 28.16 22.51
CA GLU A 82 -4.35 27.56 21.18
C GLU A 82 -3.92 26.09 21.08
N TYR A 83 -3.17 25.57 22.06
CA TYR A 83 -2.72 24.19 22.12
C TYR A 83 -3.60 23.32 23.05
N GLY A 84 -4.61 23.92 23.67
CA GLY A 84 -5.51 23.23 24.60
C GLY A 84 -5.00 23.12 26.03
N ASP A 85 -3.97 23.88 26.40
CA ASP A 85 -3.46 23.98 27.76
C ASP A 85 -4.01 25.23 28.47
N PRO A 86 -3.91 25.37 29.81
CA PRO A 86 -4.34 26.57 30.52
C PRO A 86 -3.77 27.86 29.88
N ALA A 87 -4.58 28.93 29.82
CA ALA A 87 -4.21 30.18 29.15
C ALA A 87 -2.88 30.81 29.64
N ASN A 88 -2.48 30.56 30.89
CA ASN A 88 -1.25 31.05 31.49
C ASN A 88 -0.03 30.12 31.34
N THR A 89 -0.15 29.07 30.51
CA THR A 89 0.96 28.13 30.27
C THR A 89 2.08 28.84 29.51
N GLN A 90 3.29 28.79 30.06
CA GLN A 90 4.50 29.26 29.40
C GLN A 90 5.29 28.05 28.89
N TYR A 91 5.71 28.11 27.63
CA TYR A 91 6.51 27.06 27.03
C TYR A 91 7.95 27.51 26.87
N GLN A 92 8.88 26.63 27.19
CA GLN A 92 10.30 26.82 26.91
C GLN A 92 10.60 26.62 25.42
N GLU A 93 9.83 25.76 24.76
CA GLU A 93 9.94 25.37 23.36
C GLU A 93 8.56 25.29 22.70
N ASN A 94 8.48 25.28 21.36
CA ASN A 94 7.20 25.22 20.67
C ASN A 94 6.49 23.86 20.93
N PRO A 95 5.25 23.83 21.44
CA PRO A 95 4.50 22.58 21.67
C PRO A 95 4.24 21.76 20.41
N LEU A 96 4.37 22.39 19.25
CA LEU A 96 4.23 21.73 17.95
C LEU A 96 5.54 21.09 17.48
N SER A 97 6.66 21.28 18.17
CA SER A 97 7.93 20.67 17.79
C SER A 97 8.02 19.25 18.37
N ASP A 98 8.07 18.25 17.50
CA ASP A 98 8.43 16.90 17.89
C ASP A 98 9.96 16.77 17.88
N ASN A 99 10.58 16.97 19.05
CA ASN A 99 12.03 16.91 19.21
C ASN A 99 12.62 15.50 19.01
N THR A 100 11.78 14.47 18.86
CA THR A 100 12.23 13.09 18.59
C THR A 100 12.36 12.82 17.09
N THR A 101 11.58 13.52 16.27
CA THR A 101 11.56 13.35 14.80
C THR A 101 12.09 14.59 14.06
N GLY A 102 12.16 15.74 14.72
CA GLY A 102 12.50 17.04 14.13
C GLY A 102 11.37 17.68 13.33
N GLU A 103 10.16 17.09 13.34
CA GLU A 103 9.01 17.56 12.57
C GLU A 103 8.07 18.44 13.40
N THR A 104 7.35 19.35 12.72
CA THR A 104 6.29 20.14 13.35
C THR A 104 4.95 19.42 13.21
N ILE A 105 4.29 19.10 14.33
CA ILE A 105 2.95 18.51 14.34
C ILE A 105 1.88 19.56 14.05
N ASP A 106 0.82 19.18 13.33
CA ASP A 106 -0.35 20.04 13.15
C ASP A 106 -1.04 20.32 14.50
N ARG A 107 -1.45 21.57 14.71
CA ARG A 107 -2.07 22.02 15.96
C ARG A 107 -3.38 21.28 16.28
N TYR A 108 -4.21 21.03 15.27
CA TYR A 108 -5.47 20.32 15.49
C TYR A 108 -5.25 18.84 15.75
N ARG A 109 -4.22 18.24 15.13
CA ARG A 109 -3.75 16.91 15.49
C ARG A 109 -3.34 16.83 16.97
N LEU A 110 -2.62 17.83 17.49
CA LEU A 110 -2.29 17.90 18.91
C LEU A 110 -3.55 17.97 19.78
N ILE A 111 -4.50 18.85 19.44
CA ILE A 111 -5.76 19.02 20.19
C ILE A 111 -6.58 17.72 20.21
N LEU A 112 -6.69 17.02 19.08
CA LEU A 112 -7.43 15.76 18.99
C LEU A 112 -6.78 14.66 19.84
N ASN A 113 -5.44 14.63 19.89
CA ASN A 113 -4.71 13.73 20.74
C ASN A 113 -4.93 14.03 22.23
N LYS A 114 -4.94 15.31 22.63
CA LYS A 114 -5.21 15.73 24.02
C LYS A 114 -6.66 15.49 24.43
N PHE A 115 -7.60 15.66 23.52
CA PHE A 115 -9.03 15.59 23.79
C PHE A 115 -9.74 14.56 22.88
N PRO A 116 -9.45 13.26 23.04
CA PRO A 116 -10.00 12.22 22.16
C PRO A 116 -11.53 12.11 22.24
N LYS A 117 -12.13 12.58 23.34
CA LYS A 117 -13.59 12.61 23.55
C LYS A 117 -14.29 13.78 22.86
N ARG A 118 -13.56 14.69 22.21
CA ARG A 118 -14.09 15.88 21.50
C ARG A 118 -15.12 16.68 22.32
N PRO A 119 -14.71 17.26 23.47
CA PRO A 119 -15.61 17.97 24.39
C PRO A 119 -16.38 19.13 23.74
N TRP A 120 -15.85 19.70 22.66
CA TRP A 120 -16.51 20.73 21.86
C TRP A 120 -17.81 20.28 21.18
N ASN A 121 -18.04 18.97 21.01
CA ASN A 121 -19.28 18.43 20.43
C ASN A 121 -20.48 18.48 21.37
N LYS A 122 -20.29 18.82 22.65
CA LYS A 122 -21.38 18.86 23.65
C LYS A 122 -22.24 20.13 23.57
N ASN A 123 -21.88 21.09 22.74
CA ASN A 123 -22.49 22.42 22.68
C ASN A 123 -23.19 22.73 21.33
N ASN A 124 -23.41 21.72 20.47
CA ASN A 124 -24.18 21.87 19.23
C ASN A 124 -25.64 21.48 19.42
#